data_AF-A0A1V3GC31-F1
#
_entry.id   AF-A0A1V3GC31-F1
#
_cell.length_a   1.000
_cell.length_b   1.000
_cell.length_c   1.000
_cell.angle_alpha   90.00
_cell.angle_beta   90.00
_cell.angle_gamma   90.00
#
_symmetry.space_group_name_H-M   'P 1'
#
loop_
_entity.id
_entity.type
_entity.pdbx_description
1 polymer ?
#
loop_
_entity_poly.entity_id
_entity_poly.type
_entity_poly.pdbx_seq_one_letter_code
_entity_poly.pdbx_strand_id
1 'polypeptide(L)'
;MRINHFNSIQNNPYKNQVQNMKHEKVQSGYKKDELQISDEAKKLLSSSKFESDRAEKITEIKSLVDKGTYKVNVSETAKSIINFWQKG
;
A
#
# COMPACT_ATOMS: atom_id res chain seq x y z
N MET A 1 2.79 -35.45 -68.63
CA MET A 1 2.06 -35.95 -67.44
C MET A 1 1.97 -34.82 -66.42
N ARG A 2 0.77 -34.45 -65.97
CA ARG A 2 0.57 -33.45 -64.91
C ARG A 2 0.38 -34.20 -63.58
N ILE A 3 1.14 -33.81 -62.56
CA ILE A 3 1.13 -34.44 -61.23
C ILE A 3 0.36 -33.52 -60.30
N ASN A 4 -0.77 -33.99 -59.76
CA ASN A 4 -1.57 -33.26 -58.78
C ASN A 4 -1.09 -33.61 -57.37
N HIS A 5 -0.72 -32.61 -56.58
CA HIS A 5 -0.30 -32.77 -55.20
C HIS A 5 -1.55 -32.94 -54.31
N PHE A 6 -1.68 -34.08 -53.65
CA PHE A 6 -2.71 -34.28 -52.63
C PHE A 6 -2.30 -33.55 -51.35
N ASN A 7 -3.04 -32.49 -50.99
CA ASN A 7 -2.95 -31.88 -49.67
C ASN A 7 -3.56 -32.84 -48.65
N SER A 8 -2.73 -33.38 -47.75
CA SER A 8 -3.18 -34.15 -46.60
C SER A 8 -4.04 -33.28 -45.69
N ILE A 9 -5.34 -33.58 -45.60
CA ILE A 9 -6.27 -32.91 -44.68
C ILE A 9 -5.89 -33.32 -43.25
N GLN A 10 -5.22 -32.42 -42.52
CA GLN A 10 -4.92 -32.58 -41.09
C GLN A 10 -6.17 -32.25 -40.25
N ASN A 11 -7.18 -33.10 -40.29
CA ASN A 11 -8.34 -33.04 -39.39
C ASN A 11 -8.05 -33.84 -38.11
N ASN A 12 -7.36 -33.22 -37.15
CA ASN A 12 -7.18 -33.82 -35.82
C ASN A 12 -8.18 -33.21 -34.82
N PRO A 13 -9.26 -33.93 -34.42
CA PRO A 13 -10.34 -33.39 -33.59
C PRO A 13 -9.89 -33.02 -32.16
N TYR A 14 -8.72 -33.50 -31.71
CA TYR A 14 -8.21 -33.22 -30.37
C TYR A 14 -7.52 -31.85 -30.22
N LYS A 15 -7.27 -31.12 -31.32
CA LYS A 15 -6.67 -29.77 -31.24
C LYS A 15 -7.60 -28.74 -30.58
N ASN A 16 -8.91 -28.91 -30.66
CA ASN A 16 -9.88 -27.96 -30.08
C ASN A 16 -9.99 -28.08 -28.55
N GLN A 17 -9.61 -29.23 -27.98
CA GLN A 17 -9.71 -29.49 -26.55
C GLN A 17 -8.58 -28.81 -25.76
N VAL A 18 -7.37 -28.70 -26.35
CA VAL A 18 -6.22 -28.00 -25.75
C VAL A 18 -6.36 -26.48 -25.72
N GLN A 19 -7.19 -25.87 -26.58
CA GLN A 19 -7.45 -24.43 -26.51
C GLN A 19 -8.35 -24.07 -25.33
N ASN A 20 -9.40 -24.85 -25.07
CA ASN A 20 -10.36 -24.54 -24.00
C ASN A 20 -9.74 -24.69 -22.59
N MET A 21 -8.77 -25.60 -22.41
CA MET A 21 -8.09 -25.79 -21.12
C MET A 21 -7.12 -24.65 -20.73
N LYS A 22 -6.69 -23.83 -21.70
CA LYS A 22 -5.75 -22.72 -21.44
C LYS A 22 -6.44 -21.47 -20.93
N HIS A 23 -7.74 -21.29 -21.21
CA HIS A 23 -8.46 -20.07 -20.83
C HIS A 23 -9.02 -20.10 -19.40
N GLU A 24 -9.32 -21.27 -18.83
CA GLU A 24 -9.83 -21.35 -17.45
C GLU A 24 -8.74 -21.21 -16.36
N LYS A 25 -7.46 -21.43 -16.70
CA LYS A 25 -6.39 -21.45 -15.68
C LYS A 25 -5.71 -20.09 -15.40
N VAL A 26 -6.07 -19.02 -16.11
CA VAL A 26 -5.37 -17.72 -15.96
C VAL A 26 -6.10 -16.74 -15.01
N GLN A 27 -7.35 -17.04 -14.61
CA GLN A 27 -8.14 -16.14 -13.74
C GLN A 27 -8.31 -16.62 -12.30
N SER A 28 -7.60 -17.67 -11.88
CA SER A 28 -7.61 -18.15 -10.50
C SER A 28 -6.19 -18.09 -9.94
N GLY A 29 -5.92 -17.15 -9.02
CA GLY A 29 -4.72 -17.32 -8.19
C GLY A 29 -4.13 -16.14 -7.43
N TYR A 30 -4.52 -14.88 -7.68
CA TYR A 30 -3.99 -13.76 -6.90
C TYR A 30 -5.13 -12.98 -6.27
N LYS A 31 -5.52 -13.38 -5.06
CA LYS A 31 -6.25 -12.46 -4.17
C LYS A 31 -5.32 -11.26 -3.98
N LYS A 32 -5.75 -10.08 -4.40
CA LYS A 32 -5.04 -8.84 -4.06
C LYS A 32 -5.18 -8.63 -2.56
N ASP A 33 -4.09 -8.24 -1.92
CA ASP A 33 -4.15 -7.76 -0.55
C ASP A 33 -4.98 -6.46 -0.54
N GLU A 34 -6.08 -6.45 0.21
CA GLU A 34 -6.94 -5.29 0.39
C GLU A 34 -6.91 -4.85 1.86
N LEU A 35 -6.64 -3.56 2.09
CA LEU A 35 -6.67 -2.96 3.42
C LEU A 35 -7.98 -2.16 3.57
N GLN A 36 -8.86 -2.58 4.47
CA GLN A 36 -10.07 -1.83 4.82
C GLN A 36 -9.85 -1.09 6.15
N ILE A 37 -9.86 0.25 6.10
CA ILE A 37 -9.80 1.09 7.30
C ILE A 37 -11.22 1.21 7.87
N SER A 38 -11.42 0.78 9.11
CA SER A 38 -12.73 0.88 9.77
C SER A 38 -13.17 2.34 9.93
N ASP A 39 -14.48 2.57 9.92
CA ASP A 39 -15.01 3.93 10.13
C ASP A 39 -14.73 4.45 11.53
N GLU A 40 -14.58 3.56 12.51
CA GLU A 40 -14.12 3.90 13.86
C GLU A 40 -12.67 4.40 13.85
N ALA A 41 -11.75 3.75 13.13
CA ALA A 41 -10.38 4.20 12.99
C ALA A 41 -10.29 5.58 12.31
N LYS A 42 -11.13 5.85 11.30
CA LYS A 42 -11.22 7.18 10.67
C LYS A 42 -11.71 8.24 11.66
N LYS A 43 -12.68 7.91 12.52
CA LYS A 43 -13.16 8.83 13.56
C LYS A 43 -12.09 9.14 14.61
N LEU A 44 -11.32 8.14 15.03
CA LEU A 44 -10.19 8.34 15.96
C LEU A 44 -9.11 9.24 15.35
N LEU A 45 -8.79 9.07 14.07
CA LEU A 45 -7.87 9.94 13.33
C LEU A 45 -8.38 11.39 13.25
N SER A 46 -9.71 11.57 13.15
CA SER A 46 -10.36 12.87 13.00
C SER A 46 -10.50 13.66 14.32
N SER A 47 -9.82 13.26 15.39
CA SER A 47 -9.87 13.93 16.70
C SER A 47 -9.23 15.33 16.65
N SER A 48 -10.02 16.30 16.17
CA SER A 48 -9.65 17.68 15.85
C SER A 48 -9.00 18.47 17.00
N LYS A 49 -9.25 18.08 18.25
CA LYS A 49 -8.70 18.75 19.43
C LYS A 49 -7.16 18.69 19.49
N PHE A 50 -6.55 17.66 18.90
CA PHE A 50 -5.08 17.56 18.88
C PHE A 50 -4.44 18.60 17.96
N GLU A 51 -5.15 19.04 16.92
CA GLU A 51 -4.59 19.93 15.90
C GLU A 51 -4.45 21.38 16.39
N SER A 52 -5.36 21.87 17.25
CA SER A 52 -5.23 23.21 17.84
C SER A 52 -4.02 23.32 18.76
N ASP A 53 -3.88 22.37 19.69
CA ASP A 53 -2.79 22.36 20.68
C ASP A 53 -1.43 22.17 19.97
N ARG A 54 -1.42 21.38 18.89
CA ARG A 54 -0.24 21.22 18.03
C ARG A 54 0.10 22.53 17.32
N ALA A 55 -0.88 23.26 16.79
CA ALA A 55 -0.65 24.50 16.07
C ALA A 55 0.00 25.57 16.97
N GLU A 56 -0.52 25.74 18.19
CA GLU A 56 0.06 26.69 19.18
C GLU A 56 1.49 26.31 19.56
N LYS A 57 1.76 25.03 19.80
CA LYS A 57 3.12 24.57 20.10
C LYS A 57 4.09 24.83 18.93
N ILE A 58 3.63 24.65 17.69
CA ILE A 58 4.45 24.90 16.50
C ILE A 58 4.77 26.39 16.36
N THR A 59 3.81 27.29 16.59
CA THR A 59 4.05 28.73 16.47
C THR A 59 5.04 29.23 17.52
N GLU A 60 4.95 28.72 18.75
CA GLU A 60 5.92 29.01 19.81
C GLU A 60 7.35 28.57 19.42
N ILE A 61 7.51 27.31 19.00
CA ILE A 61 8.82 26.79 18.60
C ILE A 61 9.40 27.57 17.44
N LYS A 62 8.59 27.91 16.42
CA LYS A 62 9.02 28.77 15.30
C LYS A 62 9.57 30.10 15.80
N SER A 63 8.85 30.77 16.71
CA SER A 63 9.31 32.04 17.30
C SER A 63 10.67 31.91 18.00
N LEU A 64 10.88 30.82 18.75
CA LEU A 64 12.15 30.57 19.45
C LEU A 64 13.30 30.28 18.47
N VAL A 65 13.02 29.57 17.39
CA VAL A 65 13.99 29.27 16.33
C VAL A 65 14.38 30.55 15.59
N ASP A 66 13.41 31.38 15.19
CA ASP A 66 13.66 32.65 14.50
C ASP A 66 14.49 33.61 15.37
N LYS A 67 14.26 33.60 16.69
CA LYS A 67 15.04 34.38 17.67
C LYS A 67 16.42 33.78 17.98
N GLY A 68 16.71 32.57 17.51
CA GLY A 68 17.94 31.83 17.83
C GLY A 68 18.05 31.38 19.30
N THR A 69 16.95 31.42 20.06
CA THR A 69 16.93 31.06 21.49
C THR A 69 16.42 29.65 21.74
N TYR A 70 16.05 28.92 20.68
CA TYR A 70 15.64 27.52 20.79
C TYR A 70 16.78 26.64 21.32
N LYS A 71 16.54 25.95 22.43
CA LYS A 71 17.49 25.02 23.05
C LYS A 71 16.94 23.61 23.00
N VAL A 72 17.68 22.71 22.37
CA VAL A 72 17.34 21.29 22.32
C VAL A 72 17.56 20.68 23.70
N ASN A 73 16.50 20.15 24.30
CA ASN A 73 16.62 19.37 25.53
C ASN A 73 16.88 17.90 25.19
N VAL A 74 18.16 17.51 25.19
CA VAL A 74 18.59 16.15 24.83
C VAL A 74 18.00 15.10 25.79
N SER A 75 17.89 15.40 27.08
CA SER A 75 17.35 14.49 28.10
C SER A 75 15.87 14.20 27.86
N GLU A 76 15.08 15.25 27.62
CA GLU A 76 13.65 15.10 27.30
C GLU A 76 13.44 14.41 25.95
N THR A 77 14.30 14.69 24.96
CA THR A 77 14.25 14.03 23.66
C THR A 77 14.48 12.53 23.80
N ALA A 78 15.55 12.12 24.49
CA ALA A 78 15.83 10.70 24.76
C ALA A 78 14.67 10.04 25.53
N LYS A 79 14.15 10.72 26.56
CA LYS A 79 12.99 10.25 27.33
C LYS A 79 11.75 10.06 26.45
N SER A 80 11.46 10.97 25.51
CA SER A 80 10.33 10.84 24.59
C SER A 80 10.46 9.64 23.66
N ILE A 81 11.67 9.39 23.13
CA ILE A 81 11.95 8.25 22.27
C ILE A 81 11.74 6.95 23.06
N ILE A 82 12.35 6.84 24.23
CA ILE A 82 12.21 5.67 25.11
C ILE A 82 10.74 5.43 25.47
N ASN A 83 10.03 6.47 25.92
CA ASN A 83 8.61 6.36 26.28
C ASN A 83 7.73 5.89 25.12
N PHE A 84 8.01 6.35 23.90
CA PHE A 84 7.25 5.97 22.72
C PHE A 84 7.42 4.49 22.39
N TRP A 85 8.63 3.95 22.52
CA TRP A 85 8.94 2.56 22.14
C TRP A 85 8.79 1.54 23.28
N GLN A 86 8.91 1.96 24.55
CA GLN A 86 8.85 1.05 25.69
C GLN A 86 7.46 0.92 26.33
N LYS A 87 6.54 1.86 26.10
CA LYS A 87 5.13 1.74 26.54
C LYS A 87 4.26 0.96 25.54
N GLY A 88 4.84 -0.02 24.85
CA GLY A 88 4.12 -0.96 23.98
C GLY A 88 3.29 -1.94 24.79
#